data_AF-Q1MQ15-F1
#
_entry.id   AF-Q1MQ15-F1
#
_cell.length_a   1.000
_cell.length_b   1.000
_cell.length_c   1.000
_cell.angle_alpha   90.00
_cell.angle_beta   90.00
_cell.angle_gamma   90.00
#
_symmetry.space_group_name_H-M   'P 1'
#
loop_
_entity.id
_entity.type
_entity.pdbx_description
1 polymer ?
#
loop_
_entity_poly.entity_id
_entity_poly.type
_entity_poly.pdbx_seq_one_letter_code
_entity_poly.pdbx_strand_id
1 'polypeptide(L)'
;MGKTMSIQSTGLKAYTNVMSDFKKVQDTFKEKSAAIPQSKPVEKSFADTFKDSLSNVNEMQTTKSQMIQSFASGETQNVHELMITLQKAGLAINMTSAVRNKVLEAYKELSRLQF
;
A
#
# COMPACT_ATOMS: atom_id res chain seq x y z
N MET A 1 -8.36 72.19 36.92
CA MET A 1 -8.49 71.54 35.59
C MET A 1 -7.10 71.23 35.07
N GLY A 2 -6.77 69.96 34.87
CA GLY A 2 -5.49 69.52 34.29
C GLY A 2 -5.66 68.10 33.75
N LYS A 3 -6.11 68.03 32.50
CA LYS A 3 -6.64 66.85 31.81
C LYS A 3 -5.52 66.08 31.09
N THR A 4 -5.73 64.77 30.97
CA THR A 4 -5.13 63.77 30.04
C THR A 4 -3.66 63.39 30.28
N MET A 5 -3.36 62.24 30.91
CA MET A 5 -3.36 60.83 30.41
C MET A 5 -2.27 60.53 29.36
N SER A 6 -1.48 59.50 29.66
CA SER A 6 -0.29 59.02 28.94
C SER A 6 -0.54 58.69 27.46
N ILE A 7 0.12 59.40 26.55
CA ILE A 7 0.22 59.04 25.14
C ILE A 7 1.63 58.51 24.89
N GLN A 8 1.94 57.25 25.26
CA GLN A 8 3.13 56.53 24.76
C GLN A 8 2.99 54.99 24.80
N SER A 9 1.78 54.42 24.65
CA SER A 9 1.66 52.95 24.73
C SER A 9 0.77 52.28 23.68
N THR A 10 -0.03 53.01 22.89
CA THR A 10 -0.91 52.37 21.91
C THR A 10 -0.15 51.77 20.72
N GLY A 11 0.97 52.38 20.29
CA GLY A 11 1.80 51.83 19.21
C GLY A 11 2.58 50.57 19.60
N LEU A 12 3.09 50.51 20.84
CA LEU A 12 3.83 49.35 21.34
C LEU A 12 2.90 48.16 21.63
N LYS A 13 1.66 48.43 22.07
CA LYS A 13 0.63 47.40 22.29
C LYS A 13 0.18 46.74 20.98
N ALA A 14 0.15 47.49 19.87
CA ALA A 14 -0.15 46.91 18.56
C ALA A 14 0.92 45.89 18.14
N TYR A 15 2.21 46.19 18.37
CA TYR A 15 3.31 45.27 18.07
C TYR A 15 3.32 44.02 18.96
N THR A 16 3.04 44.16 20.26
CA THR A 16 2.96 42.99 21.17
C THR A 16 1.80 42.07 20.84
N ASN A 17 0.69 42.63 20.32
CA ASN A 17 -0.50 41.86 19.96
C ASN A 17 -0.28 41.06 18.67
N VAL A 18 0.32 41.66 17.63
CA VAL A 18 0.64 40.92 16.40
C VAL A 18 1.65 39.79 16.64
N MET A 19 2.56 39.93 17.61
CA MET A 19 3.51 38.85 17.97
C MET A 19 2.87 37.72 18.76
N SER A 20 1.90 38.03 19.63
CA SER A 20 1.15 36.99 20.34
C SER A 20 0.13 36.29 19.44
N ASP A 21 -0.43 37.00 18.46
CA ASP A 21 -1.27 36.41 17.40
C ASP A 21 -0.45 35.54 16.44
N PHE A 22 0.76 35.96 16.07
CA PHE A 22 1.68 35.12 15.28
C PHE A 22 2.06 33.83 16.02
N LYS A 23 2.30 33.91 17.33
CA LYS A 23 2.58 32.73 18.17
C LYS A 23 1.38 31.78 18.23
N LYS A 24 0.16 32.28 18.39
CA LYS A 24 -1.06 31.45 18.37
C LYS A 24 -1.29 30.80 17.03
N VAL A 25 -1.03 31.52 15.94
CA VAL A 25 -1.09 31.00 14.58
C VAL A 25 -0.04 29.91 14.38
N GLN A 26 1.19 30.09 14.87
CA GLN A 26 2.24 29.06 14.85
C GLN A 26 1.88 27.82 15.68
N ASP A 27 1.28 27.98 16.86
CA ASP A 27 0.83 26.88 17.72
C ASP A 27 -0.36 26.13 17.07
N THR A 28 -1.28 26.86 16.41
CA THR A 28 -2.40 26.28 15.64
C THR A 28 -1.91 25.51 14.39
N PHE A 29 -0.86 26.01 13.73
CA PHE A 29 -0.22 25.29 12.61
C PHE A 29 0.53 24.03 13.08
N LYS A 30 1.15 24.04 14.26
CA LYS A 30 1.78 22.84 14.84
C LYS A 30 0.76 21.77 15.24
N GLU A 31 -0.37 22.17 15.83
CA GLU A 31 -1.45 21.25 16.21
C GLU A 31 -2.12 20.63 14.98
N LYS A 32 -2.30 21.41 13.90
CA LYS A 32 -2.85 20.93 12.62
C LYS A 32 -1.86 20.11 11.78
N SER A 33 -0.55 20.33 11.94
CA SER A 33 0.49 19.51 11.28
C SER A 33 0.77 18.18 12.00
N ALA A 34 0.33 18.02 13.24
CA ALA A 34 0.33 16.74 13.95
C ALA A 34 -0.84 15.82 13.54
N ALA A 35 -1.80 16.34 12.78
CA ALA A 35 -2.94 15.61 12.21
C ALA A 35 -2.78 15.38 10.70
N ILE A 36 -1.55 15.18 10.21
CA ILE A 36 -1.40 14.38 8.98
C ILE A 36 -1.95 13.00 9.39
N PRO A 37 -3.05 12.50 8.81
CA PRO A 37 -3.45 11.14 9.06
C PRO A 37 -2.25 10.29 8.66
N GLN A 38 -1.54 9.75 9.65
CA GLN A 38 -0.45 8.83 9.39
C GLN A 38 -1.05 7.78 8.49
N SER A 39 -0.52 7.70 7.26
CA SER A 39 -0.91 6.68 6.29
C SER A 39 -0.96 5.38 7.06
N LYS A 40 -2.14 4.79 7.17
CA LYS A 40 -2.31 3.49 7.81
C LYS A 40 -1.14 2.61 7.36
N PRO A 41 -0.43 1.94 8.28
CA PRO A 41 0.65 1.06 7.87
C PRO A 41 0.08 0.14 6.79
N VAL A 42 0.73 0.13 5.63
CA VAL A 42 0.33 -0.72 4.51
C VAL A 42 0.36 -2.15 5.06
N GLU A 43 -0.81 -2.69 5.40
CA GLU A 43 -0.93 -3.96 6.14
C GLU A 43 -0.27 -5.12 5.40
N LYS A 44 -0.04 -4.98 4.09
CA LYS A 44 0.67 -5.97 3.29
C LYS A 44 1.34 -5.33 2.08
N SER A 45 2.65 -5.54 1.91
CA SER A 45 3.33 -5.05 0.73
C SER A 45 2.87 -5.83 -0.52
N PHE A 46 3.06 -5.23 -1.69
CA PHE A 46 2.85 -5.95 -2.95
C PHE A 46 3.71 -7.22 -3.02
N ALA A 47 4.95 -7.16 -2.54
CA ALA A 47 5.86 -8.31 -2.54
C ALA A 47 5.32 -9.45 -1.67
N ASP A 48 4.73 -9.14 -0.51
CA ASP A 48 4.11 -10.14 0.36
C ASP A 48 2.88 -10.78 -0.32
N THR A 49 2.03 -9.96 -0.91
CA THR A 49 0.84 -10.43 -1.64
C THR A 49 1.23 -11.31 -2.85
N PHE A 50 2.29 -10.92 -3.56
CA PHE A 50 2.82 -11.69 -4.68
C PHE A 50 3.41 -13.03 -4.23
N LYS A 51 4.15 -13.03 -3.11
CA LYS A 51 4.71 -14.26 -2.51
C LYS A 51 3.62 -15.23 -2.05
N ASP A 52 2.56 -14.72 -1.44
CA ASP A 52 1.41 -15.53 -1.06
C ASP A 52 0.69 -16.09 -2.29
N SER A 53 0.51 -15.27 -3.32
CA SER A 53 -0.10 -15.71 -4.58
C SER A 53 0.72 -16.82 -5.25
N LEU A 54 2.05 -16.73 -5.22
CA LEU A 54 2.95 -17.78 -5.73
C LEU A 54 2.82 -19.07 -4.91
N SER A 55 2.70 -18.96 -3.59
CA SER A 55 2.47 -20.10 -2.70
C SER A 55 1.14 -20.79 -3.03
N ASN A 56 0.07 -20.01 -3.25
CA ASN A 56 -1.23 -20.54 -3.68
C ASN A 56 -1.16 -21.26 -5.03
N VAL A 57 -0.39 -20.75 -6.00
CA VAL A 57 -0.19 -21.42 -7.29
C VAL A 57 0.53 -22.76 -7.12
N ASN A 58 1.50 -22.84 -6.23
CA ASN A 58 2.20 -24.09 -5.88
C ASN A 58 1.25 -25.11 -5.22
N GLU A 59 0.39 -24.65 -4.31
CA GLU A 59 -0.67 -25.50 -3.75
C GLU A 59 -1.62 -26.00 -4.83
N MET A 60 -2.09 -25.13 -5.74
CA MET A 60 -2.93 -25.52 -6.87
C MET A 60 -2.28 -26.59 -7.75
N GLN A 61 -0.97 -26.49 -8.01
CA GLN A 61 -0.21 -27.50 -8.75
C GLN A 61 -0.17 -28.84 -8.01
N THR A 62 0.03 -28.81 -6.70
CA THR A 62 0.09 -30.00 -5.85
C THR A 62 -1.27 -30.69 -5.79
N THR A 63 -2.33 -29.92 -5.51
CA THR A 63 -3.72 -30.41 -5.50
C THR A 63 -4.13 -31.02 -6.84
N LYS A 64 -3.77 -30.35 -7.95
CA LYS A 64 -3.96 -30.91 -9.30
C LYS A 64 -3.32 -32.29 -9.42
N SER A 65 -2.06 -32.43 -9.00
CA SER A 65 -1.31 -33.67 -9.14
C SER A 65 -1.91 -34.80 -8.29
N GLN A 66 -2.32 -34.48 -7.06
CA GLN A 66 -3.02 -35.42 -6.18
C GLN A 66 -4.36 -35.87 -6.77
N MET A 67 -5.17 -34.95 -7.27
CA MET A 67 -6.45 -35.29 -7.88
C MET A 67 -6.31 -36.13 -9.15
N ILE A 68 -5.28 -35.89 -9.97
CA ILE A 68 -4.96 -36.76 -11.11
C ILE A 68 -4.66 -38.18 -10.60
N GLN A 69 -3.85 -38.30 -9.54
CA GLN A 69 -3.47 -39.60 -8.99
C GLN A 69 -4.67 -40.35 -8.40
N SER A 70 -5.48 -39.70 -7.59
CA SER A 70 -6.69 -40.29 -7.02
C SER A 70 -7.69 -40.69 -8.10
N PHE A 71 -7.86 -39.86 -9.14
CA PHE A 71 -8.73 -40.20 -10.27
C PHE A 71 -8.20 -41.40 -11.07
N ALA A 72 -6.89 -41.43 -11.38
CA ALA A 72 -6.26 -42.54 -12.10
C ALA A 72 -6.28 -43.85 -11.30
N SER A 73 -6.22 -43.77 -9.97
CA SER A 73 -6.32 -44.93 -9.08
C SER A 73 -7.75 -45.45 -8.89
N GLY A 74 -8.75 -44.72 -9.35
CA GLY A 74 -10.17 -45.06 -9.19
C GLY A 74 -10.78 -44.66 -7.84
N GLU A 75 -9.97 -44.12 -6.93
CA GLU A 75 -10.39 -43.61 -5.61
C GLU A 75 -11.42 -42.47 -5.73
N THR A 76 -11.30 -41.63 -6.76
CA THR A 76 -12.26 -40.58 -7.07
C THR A 76 -12.75 -40.70 -8.52
N GLN A 77 -14.06 -40.56 -8.73
CA GLN A 77 -14.67 -40.59 -10.07
C GLN A 77 -15.22 -39.23 -10.52
N ASN A 78 -14.97 -38.17 -9.73
CA ASN A 78 -15.42 -36.83 -10.05
C ASN A 78 -14.53 -36.17 -11.11
N VAL A 79 -14.74 -36.56 -12.37
CA VAL A 79 -14.03 -36.00 -13.53
C VAL A 79 -14.27 -34.50 -13.68
N HIS A 80 -15.45 -33.99 -13.29
CA HIS A 80 -15.79 -32.58 -13.45
C HIS A 80 -14.93 -31.69 -12.55
N GLU A 81 -14.81 -32.06 -11.29
CA GLU A 81 -13.98 -31.34 -10.32
C GLU A 81 -12.48 -31.41 -10.67
N LEU A 82 -12.03 -32.57 -11.17
CA LEU A 82 -10.68 -32.72 -11.73
C LEU A 82 -10.45 -31.74 -12.87
N MET A 83 -11.34 -31.69 -13.86
CA MET A 83 -11.21 -30.79 -15.02
C MET A 83 -11.21 -29.32 -14.60
N ILE A 84 -12.08 -28.92 -13.67
CA ILE A 84 -12.09 -27.55 -13.13
C ILE A 84 -10.74 -27.24 -12.46
N THR A 85 -10.23 -28.15 -11.64
CA THR A 85 -8.97 -27.94 -10.93
C THR A 85 -7.79 -27.87 -11.88
N LEU A 86 -7.78 -28.70 -12.92
CA LEU A 86 -6.79 -28.67 -14.00
C LEU A 86 -6.77 -27.31 -14.71
N GLN A 87 -7.95 -26.80 -15.07
CA GLN A 87 -8.11 -25.51 -15.72
C GLN A 87 -7.69 -24.35 -14.82
N LYS A 88 -8.12 -24.35 -13.56
CA LYS A 88 -7.75 -23.33 -12.57
C LYS A 88 -6.23 -23.28 -12.37
N ALA A 89 -5.60 -24.42 -12.12
CA ALA A 89 -4.16 -24.50 -11.93
C ALA A 89 -3.39 -24.06 -13.19
N GLY A 90 -3.85 -24.47 -14.38
CA GLY A 90 -3.24 -24.05 -15.65
C GLY A 90 -3.33 -22.55 -15.88
N LEU A 91 -4.50 -21.95 -15.65
CA LEU A 91 -4.69 -20.50 -15.76
C LEU A 91 -3.82 -19.75 -14.75
N ALA A 92 -3.77 -20.19 -13.50
CA ALA A 92 -2.98 -19.57 -12.45
C ALA A 92 -1.47 -19.56 -12.77
N ILE A 93 -0.95 -20.66 -13.32
CA ILE A 93 0.44 -20.76 -13.78
C ILE A 93 0.70 -19.79 -14.94
N ASN A 94 -0.19 -19.73 -15.93
CA ASN A 94 -0.06 -18.82 -17.07
C ASN A 94 -0.03 -17.35 -16.63
N MET A 95 -0.92 -16.97 -15.72
CA MET A 95 -0.95 -15.62 -15.15
C MET A 95 0.33 -15.31 -14.38
N THR A 96 0.82 -16.26 -13.58
CA THR A 96 2.09 -16.10 -12.84
C THR A 96 3.28 -15.90 -13.79
N SER A 97 3.32 -16.65 -14.89
CA SER A 97 4.35 -16.48 -15.93
C SER A 97 4.28 -15.11 -16.59
N ALA A 98 3.07 -14.61 -16.89
CA ALA A 98 2.88 -13.28 -17.44
C ALA A 98 3.38 -12.18 -16.49
N VAL A 99 3.08 -12.29 -15.19
CA VAL A 99 3.59 -11.35 -14.17
C VAL A 99 5.11 -11.43 -14.06
N ARG A 100 5.68 -12.63 -14.01
CA ARG A 100 7.15 -12.84 -14.00
C ARG A 100 7.80 -12.15 -15.19
N ASN A 101 7.26 -12.33 -16.38
CA ASN A 101 7.80 -11.70 -17.59
C ASN A 101 7.74 -10.18 -17.51
N LYS A 102 6.62 -9.61 -17.04
CA LYS A 102 6.48 -8.15 -16.85
C LYS A 102 7.46 -7.58 -15.83
N VAL A 103 7.74 -8.29 -14.74
CA VAL A 103 8.75 -7.88 -13.76
C VAL A 103 10.15 -7.89 -14.38
N LEU A 104 10.49 -8.92 -15.16
CA LEU A 104 11.77 -9.00 -15.86
C LEU A 104 11.92 -7.90 -16.92
N GLU A 105 10.84 -7.59 -17.65
CA GLU A 105 10.81 -6.47 -18.61
C GLU A 105 11.03 -5.13 -17.90
N ALA A 106 10.33 -4.86 -16.80
CA ALA A 106 10.50 -3.65 -16.02
C ALA A 106 11.94 -3.49 -15.51
N TYR A 107 12.55 -4.58 -15.01
CA TYR A 107 13.96 -4.57 -14.61
C TYR A 107 14.89 -4.24 -15.78
N LYS A 108 14.69 -4.86 -16.95
CA LYS A 108 15.49 -4.57 -18.16
C LYS A 108 15.36 -3.11 -18.58
N GLU A 109 14.15 -2.56 -18.57
CA GLU A 109 13.92 -1.15 -18.94
C GLU A 109 14.64 -0.19 -17.97
N LEU A 110 14.56 -0.43 -16.66
CA LEU A 110 15.30 0.35 -15.67
C LEU A 110 16.81 0.28 -15.87
N SER A 111 17.35 -0.87 -16.28
CA SER A 111 18.79 -1.00 -16.59
C SER A 111 19.19 -0.24 -17.85
N ARG A 112 18.26 -0.09 -18.81
CA ARG A 112 18.47 0.58 -20.09
C ARG A 112 18.43 2.10 -19.97
N LEU A 113 17.66 2.63 -19.02
CA LEU A 113 17.58 4.07 -18.74
C LEU A 113 18.81 4.63 -18.00
N GLN A 114 19.68 3.78 -17.43
CA GLN A 114 20.81 4.20 -16.59
C GLN A 114 22.16 4.33 -17.34
N PHE A 115 22.15 4.40 -18.67
CA PHE A 115 23.35 4.65 -19.49
C PHE A 115 23.06 5.59 -20.65
#